data_AF-A0A1G6T6K0-F1
#
_entry.id   AF-A0A1G6T6K0-F1
#
_cell.length_a   1.000
_cell.length_b   1.000
_cell.length_c   1.000
_cell.angle_alpha   90.00
_cell.angle_beta   90.00
_cell.angle_gamma   90.00
#
_symmetry.space_group_name_H-M   'P 1'
#
loop_
_entity.id
_entity.type
_entity.pdbx_description
1 polymer ?
#
loop_
_entity_poly.entity_id
_entity_poly.type
_entity_poly.pdbx_seq_one_letter_code
_entity_poly.pdbx_strand_id
1 'polypeptide(L)'
;MNTDSPDSLLQREQRLIEQAQPFAVVTVIRAAPPTSAWVGAQALVEPDGTLHGWIGGGCSRAIVIEAALQAIRSGQPKRVRISNEPAAPDADVEAHTMPCASNGALELFIQPSLPAPVVLVLGATPTALEACVLAKWVGFRVCAAAGATAPFASLGLKRVIQGFDVDAFNLAGPQLILVVTQGESDEDALEAALRSEAAAVLLVASERKADRLRDAMRLRGITAQRLAALHAPAGPSIHAHKPQEIALGAVAGLVALRHELEQSVADAGVPPLVGSEAVPALPPCESMASVEAPGARYVNPVCGMAIDIAAAKHVLSYGGQRFYFCCDSCKIEFERDPGKYLAIAQGATHGEKT
;
A
#
# COMPACT_ATOMS: atom_id res chain seq x y z
N MET A 1 42.35 19.28 6.92
CA MET A 1 41.44 19.66 5.82
C MET A 1 41.41 18.48 4.87
N ASN A 2 40.46 17.56 5.07
CA ASN A 2 40.31 16.40 4.20
C ASN A 2 39.38 16.81 3.05
N THR A 3 39.97 17.00 1.88
CA THR A 3 39.29 17.30 0.61
C THR A 3 38.88 16.00 -0.08
N ASP A 4 38.12 15.16 0.61
CA ASP A 4 37.16 14.30 -0.09
C ASP A 4 35.93 15.18 -0.24
N SER A 5 35.70 15.74 -1.43
CA SER A 5 34.35 16.18 -1.77
C SER A 5 33.61 14.89 -2.11
N PRO A 6 32.92 14.25 -1.15
CA PRO A 6 32.37 12.93 -1.35
C PRO A 6 31.10 13.13 -2.19
N ASP A 7 30.68 12.11 -2.94
CA ASP A 7 29.39 12.15 -3.63
C ASP A 7 28.32 12.78 -2.73
N SER A 8 27.56 13.74 -3.28
CA SER A 8 26.43 14.32 -2.55
C SER A 8 25.52 13.18 -2.06
N LEU A 9 24.81 13.38 -0.95
CA LEU A 9 23.89 12.36 -0.42
C LEU A 9 22.94 11.85 -1.53
N LEU A 10 22.47 12.75 -2.41
CA LEU A 10 21.64 12.42 -3.57
C LEU A 10 22.33 11.49 -4.58
N GLN A 11 23.60 11.72 -4.92
CA GLN A 11 24.35 10.83 -5.82
C GLN A 11 24.55 9.44 -5.20
N ARG A 12 24.77 9.38 -3.88
CA ARG A 12 24.90 8.10 -3.18
C ARG A 12 23.57 7.36 -3.11
N GLU A 13 22.48 8.05 -2.79
CA GLU A 13 21.12 7.53 -2.85
C GLU A 13 20.83 6.91 -4.22
N GLN A 14 21.09 7.64 -5.30
CA GLN A 14 20.88 7.15 -6.66
C GLN A 14 21.66 5.86 -6.95
N ARG A 15 22.94 5.77 -6.56
CA ARG A 15 23.74 4.55 -6.75
C ARG A 15 23.18 3.35 -5.97
N LEU A 16 22.76 3.56 -4.73
CA LEU A 16 22.17 2.50 -3.91
C LEU A 16 20.88 1.98 -4.55
N ILE A 17 20.04 2.87 -5.07
CA ILE A 17 18.83 2.52 -5.84
C ILE A 17 19.19 1.71 -7.10
N GLU A 18 20.16 2.17 -7.89
CA GLU A 18 20.58 1.49 -9.13
C GLU A 18 21.15 0.09 -8.88
N GLN A 19 21.87 -0.06 -7.77
CA GLN A 19 22.44 -1.34 -7.31
C GLN A 19 21.43 -2.21 -6.56
N ALA A 20 20.20 -1.71 -6.35
CA ALA A 20 19.18 -2.36 -5.55
C ALA A 20 19.66 -2.74 -4.14
N GLN A 21 20.46 -1.87 -3.53
CA GLN A 21 20.90 -2.00 -2.15
C GLN A 21 19.91 -1.27 -1.23
N PRO A 22 19.45 -1.89 -0.14
CA PRO A 22 18.59 -1.23 0.81
C PRO A 22 19.37 -0.20 1.64
N PHE A 23 18.70 0.89 2.04
CA PHE A 23 19.27 1.92 2.90
C PHE A 23 18.14 2.69 3.61
N ALA A 24 18.47 3.59 4.52
CA ALA A 24 17.50 4.52 5.13
C ALA A 24 17.97 5.97 5.02
N VAL A 25 17.03 6.85 4.68
CA VAL A 25 17.22 8.31 4.75
C VAL A 25 16.75 8.77 6.13
N VAL A 26 17.62 9.46 6.85
CA VAL A 26 17.31 10.09 8.13
C VAL A 26 17.20 11.59 7.91
N THR A 27 16.10 12.19 8.36
CA THR A 27 15.86 13.63 8.28
C THR A 27 15.53 14.18 9.66
N VAL A 28 16.26 15.20 10.10
CA VAL A 28 15.93 15.93 11.34
C VAL A 28 14.70 16.80 11.09
N ILE A 29 13.59 16.47 11.74
CA ILE A 29 12.31 17.20 11.59
C ILE A 29 12.08 18.20 12.73
N ARG A 30 12.74 18.01 13.88
CA ARG A 30 12.74 18.97 14.99
C ARG A 30 14.11 18.99 15.68
N ALA A 31 14.56 20.18 16.08
CA ALA A 31 15.79 20.37 16.84
C ALA A 31 15.57 21.45 17.92
N ALA A 32 15.83 21.10 19.18
CA ALA A 32 15.83 22.01 20.32
C ALA A 32 17.25 22.12 20.90
N PRO A 33 17.80 23.33 21.07
CA PRO A 33 19.12 23.53 21.66
C PRO A 33 19.23 23.00 23.10
N PRO A 34 20.43 22.61 23.57
CA PRO A 34 21.69 22.58 22.82
C PRO A 34 21.82 21.34 21.92
N THR A 35 21.91 21.56 20.61
CA THR A 35 22.19 20.53 19.61
C THR A 35 22.95 21.13 18.43
N SER A 36 23.83 20.35 17.80
CA SER A 36 24.56 20.75 16.60
C SER A 36 23.84 20.37 15.29
N ALA A 37 22.66 19.77 15.39
CA ALA A 37 21.79 19.54 14.25
C ALA A 37 20.85 20.73 14.02
N TRP A 38 20.32 20.83 12.81
CA TRP A 38 19.26 21.76 12.43
C TRP A 38 18.14 21.02 11.70
N VAL A 39 16.95 21.60 11.66
CA VAL A 39 15.83 21.05 10.90
C VAL A 39 16.21 20.97 9.42
N GLY A 40 15.98 19.81 8.79
CA GLY A 40 16.38 19.52 7.42
C GLY A 40 17.80 18.99 7.27
N ALA A 41 18.58 18.83 8.35
CA ALA A 41 19.81 18.05 8.29
C ALA A 41 19.48 16.59 7.95
N GLN A 42 20.25 16.01 7.03
CA GLN A 42 20.00 14.66 6.51
C GLN A 42 21.23 13.76 6.59
N ALA A 43 20.97 12.48 6.75
CA ALA A 43 21.96 11.42 6.61
C ALA A 43 21.38 10.20 5.89
N LEU A 44 22.26 9.37 5.34
CA LEU A 44 21.96 8.04 4.81
C LEU A 44 22.60 7.00 5.72
N VAL A 45 21.87 5.93 6.02
CA VAL A 45 22.37 4.76 6.75
C VAL A 45 22.28 3.53 5.85
N GLU A 46 23.42 2.86 5.66
CA GLU A 46 23.54 1.62 4.90
C GLU A 46 23.32 0.39 5.82
N PRO A 47 23.08 -0.83 5.27
CA PRO A 47 22.76 -2.02 6.07
C PRO A 47 23.89 -2.50 6.99
N ASP A 48 25.12 -2.07 6.75
CA ASP A 48 26.30 -2.30 7.59
C ASP A 48 26.40 -1.32 8.76
N GLY A 49 25.48 -0.34 8.86
CA GLY A 49 25.46 0.71 9.86
C GLY A 49 26.29 1.94 9.51
N THR A 50 26.90 1.98 8.32
CA THR A 50 27.65 3.15 7.85
C THR A 50 26.69 4.33 7.68
N LEU A 51 27.02 5.46 8.32
CA LEU A 51 26.24 6.70 8.24
C LEU A 51 27.00 7.78 7.47
N HIS A 52 26.37 8.28 6.41
CA HIS A 52 26.83 9.38 5.57
C HIS A 52 25.97 10.62 5.82
N GLY A 53 26.57 11.81 5.92
CA GLY A 53 25.83 13.06 6.14
C GLY A 53 25.84 13.52 7.61
N TRP A 54 24.83 14.30 8.00
CA TRP A 54 24.80 14.98 9.29
C TRP A 54 23.41 14.93 9.94
N ILE A 55 23.39 14.50 11.20
CA ILE A 55 22.21 14.44 12.08
C ILE A 55 22.48 15.03 13.47
N GLY A 56 23.60 15.76 13.60
CA GLY A 56 24.09 16.29 14.88
C GLY A 56 25.33 15.57 15.43
N GLY A 57 25.63 15.83 16.70
CA GLY A 57 26.81 15.31 17.40
C GLY A 57 26.75 13.80 17.66
N GLY A 58 27.87 13.22 18.13
CA GLY A 58 28.01 11.76 18.27
C GLY A 58 27.03 11.08 19.24
N CYS A 59 26.39 11.83 20.14
CA CYS A 59 25.53 11.27 21.19
C CYS A 59 24.22 10.67 20.66
N SER A 60 23.68 11.18 19.54
CA SER A 60 22.47 10.63 18.90
C SER A 60 22.78 9.55 17.87
N ARG A 61 24.05 9.41 17.44
CA ARG A 61 24.44 8.59 16.28
C ARG A 61 24.11 7.11 16.46
N ALA A 62 24.41 6.53 17.62
CA ALA A 62 24.16 5.11 17.87
C ALA A 62 22.66 4.77 17.81
N ILE A 63 21.83 5.58 18.49
CA ILE A 63 20.36 5.44 18.50
C ILE A 63 19.81 5.54 17.08
N VAL A 64 20.25 6.54 16.30
CA VAL A 64 19.79 6.74 14.93
C VAL A 64 20.19 5.60 14.01
N ILE A 65 21.43 5.11 14.11
CA ILE A 65 21.89 3.97 13.31
C ILE A 65 21.07 2.72 13.65
N GLU A 66 20.86 2.44 14.94
CA GLU A 66 20.07 1.29 15.36
C GLU A 66 18.63 1.38 14.84
N ALA A 67 17.96 2.53 15.03
CA ALA A 67 16.61 2.74 14.53
C ALA A 67 16.53 2.67 13.00
N ALA A 68 17.55 3.16 12.28
CA ALA A 68 17.65 3.04 10.83
C ALA A 68 17.83 1.59 10.37
N LEU A 69 18.67 0.81 11.04
CA LEU A 69 18.82 -0.62 10.74
C LEU A 69 17.53 -1.40 11.02
N GLN A 70 16.79 -1.03 12.07
CA GLN A 70 15.46 -1.60 12.34
C GLN A 70 14.43 -1.19 11.27
N ALA A 71 14.44 0.06 10.81
CA ALA A 71 13.59 0.53 9.71
C ALA A 71 13.90 -0.20 8.39
N ILE A 72 15.19 -0.42 8.08
CA ILE A 72 15.61 -1.21 6.91
C ILE A 72 15.11 -2.66 7.01
N ARG A 73 15.25 -3.31 8.19
CA ARG A 73 14.79 -4.70 8.37
C ARG A 73 13.28 -4.84 8.29
N SER A 74 12.54 -3.91 8.90
CA SER A 74 11.07 -3.95 8.92
C SER A 74 10.42 -3.41 7.64
N GLY A 75 11.15 -2.61 6.86
CA GLY A 75 10.61 -1.84 5.75
C GLY A 75 9.68 -0.69 6.17
N GLN A 76 9.50 -0.46 7.48
CA GLN A 76 8.59 0.56 8.00
C GLN A 76 9.34 1.85 8.35
N PRO A 77 8.79 3.03 7.98
CA PRO A 77 9.31 4.30 8.46
C PRO A 77 9.24 4.39 9.99
N LYS A 78 10.18 5.13 10.58
CA LYS A 78 10.22 5.38 12.01
C LYS A 78 10.32 6.87 12.30
N ARG A 79 9.61 7.32 13.33
CA ARG A 79 9.82 8.64 13.92
C ARG A 79 10.45 8.45 15.29
N VAL A 80 11.62 9.03 15.48
CA VAL A 80 12.46 8.82 16.65
C VAL A 80 12.65 10.14 17.37
N ARG A 81 12.34 10.18 18.66
CA ARG A 81 12.60 11.33 19.52
C ARG A 81 13.72 10.99 20.51
N ILE A 82 14.73 11.84 20.55
CA ILE A 82 15.86 11.72 21.46
C ILE A 82 15.86 12.95 22.35
N SER A 83 15.52 12.77 23.63
CA SER A 83 15.36 13.85 24.60
C SER A 83 15.51 13.33 26.03
N ASN A 84 15.96 14.18 26.94
CA ASN A 84 15.93 13.90 28.38
C ASN A 84 14.66 14.48 29.06
N GLU A 85 13.91 15.32 28.34
CA GLU A 85 12.67 15.89 28.85
C GLU A 85 11.51 14.90 28.72
N PRO A 86 10.71 14.71 29.78
CA PRO A 86 9.53 13.87 29.72
C PRO A 86 8.50 14.49 28.75
N ALA A 87 8.12 13.72 27.74
CA ALA A 87 7.06 14.08 26.82
C ALA A 87 5.88 13.14 27.02
N ALA A 88 4.67 13.59 26.65
CA ALA A 88 3.53 12.69 26.57
C ALA A 88 3.86 11.55 25.58
N PRO A 89 3.51 10.30 25.90
CA PRO A 89 3.70 9.19 24.99
C PRO A 89 2.90 9.45 23.72
N ASP A 90 3.58 9.26 22.58
CA ASP A 90 3.02 9.37 21.24
C ASP A 90 3.23 8.00 20.59
N ALA A 91 2.13 7.34 20.21
CA ALA A 91 2.16 5.96 19.72
C ALA A 91 3.03 5.80 18.46
N ASP A 92 3.19 6.89 17.70
CA ASP A 92 3.96 6.91 16.46
C ASP A 92 5.41 7.39 16.67
N VAL A 93 5.88 7.53 17.91
CA VAL A 93 7.24 8.02 18.23
C VAL A 93 8.00 7.06 19.13
N GLU A 94 9.14 6.59 18.64
CA GLU A 94 10.12 5.86 19.46
C GLU A 94 10.92 6.86 20.30
N ALA A 95 10.70 6.85 21.61
CA ALA A 95 11.36 7.76 22.54
C ALA A 95 12.63 7.13 23.13
N HIS A 96 13.75 7.83 23.02
CA HIS A 96 15.02 7.45 23.62
C HIS A 96 15.59 8.58 24.48
N THR A 97 16.24 8.19 25.57
CA THR A 97 16.99 9.12 26.41
C THR A 97 18.30 9.51 25.74
N MET A 98 18.68 10.80 25.82
CA MET A 98 19.99 11.23 25.32
C MET A 98 21.09 10.61 26.19
N PRO A 99 22.14 10.00 25.61
CA PRO A 99 23.27 9.46 26.39
C PRO A 99 24.12 10.52 27.07
N CYS A 100 23.96 11.79 26.69
CA CYS A 100 24.74 12.92 27.18
C CYS A 100 23.93 13.83 28.11
N ALA A 101 24.64 14.57 28.96
CA ALA A 101 24.07 15.53 29.92
C ALA A 101 23.51 16.82 29.28
N SER A 102 23.55 16.93 27.95
CA SER A 102 23.01 18.09 27.23
C SER A 102 21.49 17.96 27.10
N ASN A 103 20.75 18.94 27.60
CA ASN A 103 19.28 19.01 27.55
C ASN A 103 18.72 19.38 26.16
N GLY A 104 19.43 19.03 25.09
CA GLY A 104 18.93 19.19 23.73
C GLY A 104 17.86 18.15 23.42
N ALA A 105 17.00 18.42 22.44
CA ALA A 105 16.06 17.45 21.92
C ALA A 105 16.12 17.36 20.40
N LEU A 106 16.00 16.15 19.87
CA LEU A 106 15.92 15.88 18.45
C LEU A 106 14.69 15.02 18.16
N GLU A 107 14.02 15.33 17.05
CA GLU A 107 13.05 14.41 16.45
C GLU A 107 13.47 14.17 15.01
N LEU A 108 13.58 12.90 14.63
CA LEU A 108 14.06 12.45 13.35
C LEU A 108 13.00 11.58 12.68
N PHE A 109 12.84 11.75 11.37
CA PHE A 109 12.08 10.85 10.52
C PHE A 109 13.05 9.97 9.73
N ILE A 110 12.87 8.66 9.83
CA ILE A 110 13.71 7.64 9.20
C ILE A 110 12.86 6.92 8.16
N GLN A 111 13.20 7.08 6.90
CA GLN A 111 12.52 6.48 5.76
C GLN A 111 13.39 5.37 5.17
N PRO A 112 13.03 4.08 5.28
CA PRO A 112 13.74 3.02 4.57
C PRO A 112 13.41 3.09 3.07
N SER A 113 14.41 2.74 2.27
CA SER A 113 14.31 2.53 0.83
C SER A 113 14.78 1.11 0.56
N LEU A 114 13.83 0.25 0.17
CA LEU A 114 14.09 -1.15 -0.12
C LEU A 114 14.02 -1.39 -1.63
N PRO A 115 14.83 -2.31 -2.17
CA PRO A 115 14.71 -2.69 -3.56
C PRO A 115 13.32 -3.29 -3.84
N ALA A 116 12.76 -2.94 -5.00
CA ALA A 116 11.52 -3.54 -5.48
C ALA A 116 11.59 -5.09 -5.44
N PRO A 117 10.56 -5.77 -4.93
CA PRO A 117 10.57 -7.22 -4.82
C PRO A 117 10.66 -7.87 -6.19
N VAL A 118 11.39 -8.98 -6.26
CA VAL A 118 11.53 -9.76 -7.49
C VAL A 118 10.36 -10.73 -7.61
N VAL A 119 9.70 -10.71 -8.76
CA VAL A 119 8.70 -11.71 -9.14
C VAL A 119 9.21 -12.51 -10.32
N LEU A 120 9.04 -13.84 -10.26
CA LEU A 120 9.34 -14.73 -11.37
C LEU A 120 8.03 -15.24 -12.00
N VAL A 121 7.81 -14.92 -13.27
CA VAL A 121 6.63 -15.38 -14.02
C VAL A 121 6.97 -16.64 -14.82
N LEU A 122 6.24 -17.73 -14.61
CA LEU A 122 6.44 -19.00 -15.29
C LEU A 122 5.42 -19.19 -16.42
N GLY A 123 5.90 -19.56 -17.61
CA GLY A 123 5.09 -19.79 -18.81
C GLY A 123 5.18 -18.64 -19.82
N ALA A 124 4.93 -18.93 -21.10
CA ALA A 124 5.08 -17.97 -22.22
C ALA A 124 3.74 -17.66 -22.93
N THR A 125 2.63 -17.82 -22.22
CA THR A 125 1.29 -17.53 -22.74
C THR A 125 1.08 -16.01 -22.92
N PRO A 126 0.10 -15.56 -23.72
CA PRO A 126 -0.26 -14.14 -23.78
C PRO A 126 -0.53 -13.54 -22.39
N THR A 127 -1.19 -14.31 -21.51
CA THR A 127 -1.43 -13.90 -20.11
C THR A 127 -0.13 -13.70 -19.34
N ALA A 128 0.88 -14.56 -19.53
CA ALA A 128 2.17 -14.45 -18.87
C ALA A 128 2.94 -13.19 -19.33
N LEU A 129 2.87 -12.85 -20.62
CA LEU A 129 3.48 -11.64 -21.17
C LEU A 129 2.81 -10.38 -20.61
N GLU A 130 1.48 -10.35 -20.57
CA GLU A 130 0.72 -9.25 -19.97
C GLU A 130 0.99 -9.12 -18.46
N ALA A 131 1.09 -10.24 -17.75
CA ALA A 131 1.45 -10.24 -16.33
C ALA A 131 2.84 -9.66 -16.10
N CYS A 132 3.82 -9.96 -16.98
CA CYS A 132 5.13 -9.33 -16.92
C CYS A 132 5.07 -7.80 -17.08
N VAL A 133 4.25 -7.30 -18.01
CA VAL A 133 4.08 -5.86 -18.24
C VAL A 133 3.43 -5.21 -17.03
N LEU A 134 2.28 -5.72 -16.58
CA LEU A 134 1.54 -5.16 -15.46
C LEU A 134 2.33 -5.22 -14.14
N ALA A 135 3.04 -6.32 -13.88
CA ALA A 135 3.88 -6.45 -12.68
C ALA A 135 4.99 -5.38 -12.65
N LYS A 136 5.60 -5.04 -13.79
CA LYS A 136 6.57 -3.92 -13.85
C LYS A 136 5.91 -2.58 -13.49
N TRP A 137 4.71 -2.33 -14.00
CA TRP A 137 3.99 -1.08 -13.80
C TRP A 137 3.61 -0.85 -12.34
N VAL A 138 3.29 -1.91 -11.61
CA VAL A 138 2.98 -1.84 -10.17
C VAL A 138 4.22 -1.92 -9.26
N GLY A 139 5.43 -1.90 -9.86
CA GLY A 139 6.69 -1.75 -9.14
C GLY A 139 7.42 -3.04 -8.81
N PHE A 140 7.12 -4.18 -9.43
CA PHE A 140 7.93 -5.40 -9.29
C PHE A 140 9.14 -5.41 -10.22
N ARG A 141 10.22 -6.03 -9.75
CA ARG A 141 11.33 -6.45 -10.62
C ARG A 141 11.00 -7.80 -11.24
N VAL A 142 10.64 -7.80 -12.50
CA VAL A 142 10.16 -9.01 -13.18
C VAL A 142 11.30 -9.81 -13.81
N CYS A 143 11.33 -11.10 -13.49
CA CYS A 143 12.03 -12.15 -14.24
C CYS A 143 10.99 -13.09 -14.86
N ALA A 144 11.37 -13.84 -15.89
CA ALA A 144 10.50 -14.86 -16.48
C ALA A 144 11.22 -16.20 -16.65
N ALA A 145 10.48 -17.30 -16.68
CA ALA A 145 10.99 -18.60 -17.10
C ALA A 145 9.96 -19.36 -17.94
N ALA A 146 10.40 -19.97 -19.03
CA ALA A 146 9.51 -20.75 -19.90
C ALA A 146 10.28 -21.71 -20.78
N GLY A 147 9.58 -22.70 -21.34
CA GLY A 147 10.15 -23.60 -22.34
C GLY A 147 10.60 -22.88 -23.63
N ALA A 148 10.00 -21.73 -23.96
CA ALA A 148 10.40 -20.87 -25.06
C ALA A 148 10.57 -19.43 -24.57
N THR A 149 11.75 -18.84 -24.79
CA THR A 149 12.12 -17.52 -24.26
C THR A 149 11.98 -16.39 -25.28
N ALA A 150 11.88 -16.72 -26.57
CA ALA A 150 11.69 -15.73 -27.65
C ALA A 150 10.51 -14.76 -27.43
N PRO A 151 9.34 -15.16 -26.87
CA PRO A 151 8.22 -14.25 -26.63
C PRO A 151 8.53 -13.08 -25.68
N PHE A 152 9.56 -13.19 -24.83
CA PHE A 152 9.92 -12.14 -23.87
C PHE A 152 10.90 -11.09 -24.43
N ALA A 153 11.42 -11.28 -25.64
CA ALA A 153 12.51 -10.46 -26.19
C ALA A 153 12.18 -8.96 -26.23
N SER A 154 10.93 -8.61 -26.53
CA SER A 154 10.45 -7.23 -26.61
C SER A 154 10.17 -6.58 -25.24
N LEU A 155 10.13 -7.37 -24.16
CA LEU A 155 9.72 -6.88 -22.84
C LEU A 155 10.86 -6.24 -22.04
N GLY A 156 12.12 -6.35 -22.49
CA GLY A 156 13.27 -5.79 -21.78
C GLY A 156 13.38 -6.32 -20.34
N LEU A 157 13.22 -7.63 -20.15
CA LEU A 157 13.43 -8.27 -18.85
C LEU A 157 14.94 -8.40 -18.57
N LYS A 158 15.37 -8.13 -17.33
CA LYS A 158 16.78 -8.31 -16.94
C LYS A 158 17.23 -9.77 -16.99
N ARG A 159 16.28 -10.70 -16.81
CA ARG A 159 16.54 -12.14 -16.79
C ARG A 159 15.34 -12.92 -17.33
N VAL A 160 15.62 -13.83 -18.26
CA VAL A 160 14.67 -14.81 -18.79
C VAL A 160 15.36 -16.18 -18.75
N ILE A 161 14.76 -17.14 -18.07
CA ILE A 161 15.31 -18.48 -17.83
C ILE A 161 14.65 -19.46 -18.81
N GLN A 162 15.47 -20.29 -19.46
CA GLN A 162 14.99 -21.35 -20.33
C GLN A 162 14.63 -22.58 -19.48
N GLY A 163 13.38 -23.04 -19.52
CA GLY A 163 12.88 -24.16 -18.73
C GLY A 163 12.55 -23.81 -17.28
N PHE A 164 12.44 -24.84 -16.42
CA PHE A 164 12.03 -24.72 -15.02
C PHE A 164 13.09 -25.31 -14.09
N ASP A 165 14.22 -24.63 -14.00
CA ASP A 165 15.37 -25.03 -13.19
C ASP A 165 15.37 -24.30 -11.84
N VAL A 166 15.36 -25.06 -10.74
CA VAL A 166 15.22 -24.53 -9.38
C VAL A 166 16.44 -23.70 -8.97
N ASP A 167 17.64 -24.13 -9.36
CA ASP A 167 18.87 -23.41 -9.02
C ASP A 167 18.92 -22.05 -9.72
N ALA A 168 18.50 -21.99 -10.99
CA ALA A 168 18.34 -20.75 -11.72
C ALA A 168 17.26 -19.84 -11.11
N PHE A 169 16.19 -20.40 -10.55
CA PHE A 169 15.16 -19.63 -9.83
C PHE A 169 15.75 -19.02 -8.56
N ASN A 170 16.44 -19.81 -7.73
CA ASN A 170 17.04 -19.33 -6.50
C ASN A 170 18.12 -18.27 -6.77
N LEU A 171 18.90 -18.42 -7.86
CA LEU A 171 19.85 -17.39 -8.30
C LEU A 171 19.16 -16.09 -8.77
N ALA A 172 17.92 -16.16 -9.25
CA ALA A 172 17.08 -14.98 -9.53
C ALA A 172 16.55 -14.31 -8.26
N GLY A 173 16.52 -15.02 -7.13
CA GLY A 173 16.06 -14.53 -5.83
C GLY A 173 14.63 -13.97 -5.85
N PRO A 174 13.63 -14.66 -6.44
CA PRO A 174 12.26 -14.19 -6.42
C PRO A 174 11.68 -14.26 -5.01
N GLN A 175 11.02 -13.20 -4.58
CA GLN A 175 10.19 -13.23 -3.37
C GLN A 175 8.87 -13.98 -3.65
N LEU A 176 8.32 -13.78 -4.85
CA LEU A 176 7.06 -14.36 -5.30
C LEU A 176 7.23 -15.04 -6.66
N ILE A 177 6.53 -16.16 -6.88
CA ILE A 177 6.47 -16.82 -8.19
C ILE A 177 5.01 -16.84 -8.67
N LEU A 178 4.79 -16.47 -9.93
CA LEU A 178 3.49 -16.54 -10.58
C LEU A 178 3.52 -17.57 -11.72
N VAL A 179 2.76 -18.65 -11.57
CA VAL A 179 2.63 -19.73 -12.56
C VAL A 179 1.47 -19.41 -13.51
N VAL A 180 1.81 -19.11 -14.77
CA VAL A 180 0.89 -18.72 -15.87
C VAL A 180 1.11 -19.58 -17.12
N THR A 181 1.40 -20.86 -16.90
CA THR A 181 1.61 -21.88 -17.94
C THR A 181 0.32 -22.27 -18.66
N GLN A 182 -0.83 -22.14 -18.00
CA GLN A 182 -2.18 -22.40 -18.53
C GLN A 182 -2.34 -23.74 -19.27
N GLY A 183 -1.69 -24.82 -18.82
CA GLY A 183 -1.79 -26.16 -19.41
C GLY A 183 -0.50 -26.68 -20.01
N GLU A 184 0.47 -25.81 -20.29
CA GLU A 184 1.75 -26.21 -20.86
C GLU A 184 2.78 -26.47 -19.74
N SER A 185 3.06 -27.74 -19.47
CA SER A 185 4.05 -28.14 -18.44
C SER A 185 3.70 -27.63 -17.02
N ASP A 186 2.42 -27.56 -16.68
CA ASP A 186 1.94 -27.05 -15.38
C ASP A 186 2.57 -27.78 -14.20
N GLU A 187 2.69 -29.12 -14.29
CA GLU A 187 3.24 -29.90 -13.18
C GLU A 187 4.72 -29.60 -12.95
N ASP A 188 5.52 -29.50 -14.01
CA ASP A 188 6.97 -29.25 -13.89
C ASP A 188 7.25 -27.81 -13.45
N ALA A 189 6.50 -26.85 -13.99
CA ALA A 189 6.60 -25.44 -13.57
C ALA A 189 6.18 -25.27 -12.10
N LEU A 190 5.07 -25.88 -11.69
CA LEU A 190 4.59 -25.81 -10.32
C LEU A 190 5.51 -26.54 -9.35
N GLU A 191 6.04 -27.71 -9.72
CA GLU A 191 7.01 -28.42 -8.88
C GLU A 191 8.25 -27.57 -8.65
N ALA A 192 8.85 -27.03 -9.72
CA ALA A 192 10.02 -26.17 -9.61
C ALA A 192 9.75 -24.92 -8.75
N ALA A 193 8.58 -24.29 -8.93
CA ALA A 193 8.16 -23.15 -8.11
C ALA A 193 8.06 -23.52 -6.62
N LEU A 194 7.42 -24.65 -6.29
CA LEU A 194 7.22 -25.08 -4.90
C LEU A 194 8.51 -25.60 -4.25
N ARG A 195 9.48 -26.07 -5.04
CA ARG A 195 10.83 -26.45 -4.55
C ARG A 195 11.77 -25.26 -4.38
N SER A 196 11.47 -24.11 -4.98
CA SER A 196 12.28 -22.89 -4.82
C SER A 196 12.18 -22.29 -3.42
N GLU A 197 13.07 -21.34 -3.14
CA GLU A 197 13.10 -20.56 -1.89
C GLU A 197 12.09 -19.40 -1.86
N ALA A 198 11.26 -19.23 -2.90
CA ALA A 198 10.26 -18.16 -2.93
C ALA A 198 9.27 -18.28 -1.76
N ALA A 199 8.89 -17.12 -1.21
CA ALA A 199 8.02 -17.02 -0.05
C ALA A 199 6.60 -17.53 -0.35
N ALA A 200 6.07 -17.22 -1.54
CA ALA A 200 4.77 -17.70 -1.99
C ALA A 200 4.75 -18.00 -3.50
N VAL A 201 3.84 -18.90 -3.89
CA VAL A 201 3.60 -19.30 -5.27
C VAL A 201 2.13 -19.04 -5.59
N LEU A 202 1.86 -18.32 -6.68
CA LEU A 202 0.51 -18.07 -7.18
C LEU A 202 0.31 -18.86 -8.47
N LEU A 203 -0.85 -19.50 -8.64
CA LEU A 203 -1.17 -20.29 -9.82
C LEU A 203 -2.43 -19.78 -10.51
N VAL A 204 -2.29 -19.41 -11.78
CA VAL A 204 -3.42 -19.05 -12.65
C VAL A 204 -4.10 -20.32 -13.12
N ALA A 205 -5.04 -20.82 -12.31
CA ALA A 205 -5.87 -21.99 -12.59
C ALA A 205 -7.21 -21.89 -11.88
N SER A 206 -8.19 -22.67 -12.35
CA SER A 206 -9.43 -22.89 -11.60
C SER A 206 -9.17 -23.72 -10.34
N GLU A 207 -10.03 -23.60 -9.32
CA GLU A 207 -9.95 -24.38 -8.07
C GLU A 207 -9.81 -25.88 -8.35
N ARG A 208 -10.69 -26.42 -9.21
CA ARG A 208 -10.67 -27.84 -9.58
C ARG A 208 -9.33 -28.28 -10.18
N LYS A 209 -8.68 -27.42 -10.98
CA LYS A 209 -7.38 -27.72 -11.58
C LYS A 209 -6.26 -27.60 -10.54
N ALA A 210 -6.32 -26.59 -9.68
CA ALA A 210 -5.38 -26.41 -8.59
C ALA A 210 -5.38 -27.61 -7.63
N ASP A 211 -6.54 -28.15 -7.28
CA ASP A 211 -6.64 -29.30 -6.38
C ASP A 211 -6.00 -30.57 -6.97
N ARG A 212 -6.25 -30.84 -8.25
CA ARG A 212 -5.58 -31.93 -8.97
C ARG A 212 -4.06 -31.77 -8.98
N LEU A 213 -3.58 -30.54 -9.20
CA LEU A 213 -2.15 -30.24 -9.17
C LEU A 213 -1.59 -30.37 -7.75
N ARG A 214 -2.31 -29.97 -6.70
CA ARG A 214 -1.90 -30.21 -5.30
C ARG A 214 -1.74 -31.70 -5.02
N ASP A 215 -2.67 -32.54 -5.49
CA ASP A 215 -2.57 -33.99 -5.33
C ASP A 215 -1.36 -34.57 -6.07
N ALA A 216 -1.11 -34.14 -7.31
CA ALA A 216 0.08 -34.53 -8.06
C ALA A 216 1.38 -34.11 -7.34
N MET A 217 1.43 -32.90 -6.80
CA MET A 217 2.59 -32.40 -6.05
C MET A 217 2.83 -33.17 -4.75
N ARG A 218 1.78 -33.62 -4.06
CA ARG A 218 1.92 -34.51 -2.89
C ARG A 218 2.58 -35.83 -3.29
N LEU A 219 2.16 -36.43 -4.40
CA LEU A 219 2.74 -37.67 -4.92
C LEU A 219 4.21 -37.49 -5.34
N ARG A 220 4.58 -36.30 -5.82
CA ARG A 220 5.98 -35.91 -6.13
C ARG A 220 6.80 -35.51 -4.89
N GLY A 221 6.24 -35.64 -3.68
CA GLY A 221 6.95 -35.41 -2.43
C GLY A 221 7.08 -33.94 -2.01
N ILE A 222 6.25 -33.04 -2.54
CA ILE A 222 6.17 -31.67 -2.03
C ILE A 222 5.52 -31.68 -0.65
N THR A 223 6.15 -31.01 0.31
CA THR A 223 5.69 -30.97 1.70
C THR A 223 4.39 -30.18 1.86
N ALA A 224 3.62 -30.49 2.90
CA ALA A 224 2.42 -29.74 3.25
C ALA A 224 2.71 -28.25 3.48
N GLN A 225 3.87 -27.91 4.06
CA GLN A 225 4.30 -26.54 4.27
C GLN A 225 4.49 -25.78 2.94
N ARG A 226 5.13 -26.40 1.94
CA ARG A 226 5.28 -25.76 0.62
C ARG A 226 3.95 -25.67 -0.12
N LEU A 227 3.08 -26.67 -0.01
CA LEU A 227 1.72 -26.61 -0.56
C LEU A 227 0.87 -25.52 0.10
N ALA A 228 1.08 -25.21 1.38
CA ALA A 228 0.41 -24.11 2.06
C ALA A 228 0.82 -22.73 1.50
N ALA A 229 2.00 -22.62 0.90
CA ALA A 229 2.46 -21.41 0.21
C ALA A 229 1.88 -21.25 -1.21
N LEU A 230 1.02 -22.19 -1.68
CA LEU A 230 0.37 -22.14 -2.99
C LEU A 230 -0.99 -21.45 -2.94
N HIS A 231 -1.08 -20.28 -3.57
CA HIS A 231 -2.30 -19.51 -3.75
C HIS A 231 -2.91 -19.79 -5.12
N ALA A 232 -4.09 -20.39 -5.13
CA ALA A 232 -4.83 -20.70 -6.35
C ALA A 232 -6.34 -20.64 -6.05
N PRO A 233 -7.13 -19.82 -6.79
CA PRO A 233 -6.72 -18.96 -7.92
C PRO A 233 -5.71 -17.86 -7.54
N ALA A 234 -4.89 -17.41 -8.50
CA ALA A 234 -3.79 -16.46 -8.29
C ALA A 234 -4.19 -15.05 -7.81
N GLY A 235 -5.47 -14.75 -7.64
CA GLY A 235 -5.92 -13.42 -7.25
C GLY A 235 -7.43 -13.34 -7.09
N PRO A 236 -7.97 -12.14 -6.78
CA PRO A 236 -9.39 -11.94 -6.55
C PRO A 236 -10.22 -12.24 -7.81
N SER A 237 -11.45 -12.71 -7.59
CA SER A 237 -12.39 -12.97 -8.69
C SER A 237 -12.91 -11.66 -9.27
N ILE A 238 -12.44 -11.33 -10.47
CA ILE A 238 -12.89 -10.15 -11.24
C ILE A 238 -13.66 -10.52 -12.52
N HIS A 239 -14.11 -11.78 -12.63
CA HIS A 239 -14.79 -12.30 -13.83
C HIS A 239 -13.99 -12.10 -15.13
N ALA A 240 -12.68 -12.31 -15.06
CA ALA A 240 -11.77 -12.13 -16.20
C ALA A 240 -11.99 -13.18 -17.29
N HIS A 241 -11.94 -12.74 -18.56
CA HIS A 241 -12.03 -13.60 -19.73
C HIS A 241 -10.84 -13.43 -20.69
N LYS A 242 -10.29 -12.22 -20.80
CA LYS A 242 -9.17 -11.92 -21.70
C LYS A 242 -7.82 -12.07 -21.01
N PRO A 243 -6.72 -12.34 -21.74
CA PRO A 243 -5.38 -12.42 -21.16
C PRO A 243 -5.00 -11.22 -20.27
N GLN A 244 -5.34 -10.00 -20.69
CA GLN A 244 -5.07 -8.77 -19.94
C GLN A 244 -5.84 -8.72 -18.61
N GLU A 245 -7.10 -9.15 -18.63
CA GLU A 245 -7.97 -9.19 -17.44
C GLU A 245 -7.47 -10.27 -16.47
N ILE A 246 -7.11 -11.46 -16.98
CA ILE A 246 -6.58 -12.55 -16.14
C ILE A 246 -5.24 -12.12 -15.52
N ALA A 247 -4.37 -11.49 -16.31
CA ALA A 247 -3.11 -10.94 -15.83
C ALA A 247 -3.32 -9.87 -14.76
N LEU A 248 -4.30 -8.97 -14.93
CA LEU A 248 -4.66 -7.96 -13.93
C LEU A 248 -5.09 -8.62 -12.61
N GLY A 249 -5.95 -9.63 -12.66
CA GLY A 249 -6.37 -10.38 -11.46
C GLY A 249 -5.18 -11.07 -10.76
N ALA A 250 -4.29 -11.70 -11.53
CA ALA A 250 -3.11 -12.35 -10.99
C ALA A 250 -2.11 -11.36 -10.36
N VAL A 251 -1.90 -10.20 -11.01
CA VAL A 251 -1.03 -9.13 -10.48
C VAL A 251 -1.64 -8.48 -9.23
N ALA A 252 -2.97 -8.37 -9.15
CA ALA A 252 -3.64 -7.94 -7.91
C ALA A 252 -3.35 -8.92 -6.75
N GLY A 253 -3.32 -10.23 -7.01
CA GLY A 253 -2.90 -11.23 -6.03
C GLY A 253 -1.42 -11.10 -5.61
N LEU A 254 -0.52 -10.80 -6.56
CA LEU A 254 0.88 -10.51 -6.25
C LEU A 254 1.03 -9.30 -5.32
N VAL A 255 0.29 -8.22 -5.59
CA VAL A 255 0.30 -7.01 -4.75
C VAL A 255 -0.25 -7.30 -3.35
N ALA A 256 -1.33 -8.08 -3.24
CA ALA A 256 -1.89 -8.48 -1.96
C ALA A 256 -0.85 -9.25 -1.11
N LEU A 257 -0.24 -10.29 -1.69
CA LEU A 257 0.77 -11.09 -0.98
C LEU A 257 2.03 -10.31 -0.63
N ARG A 258 2.46 -9.37 -1.48
CA ARG A 258 3.56 -8.46 -1.14
C ARG A 258 3.25 -7.73 0.17
N HIS A 259 2.06 -7.15 0.30
CA HIS A 259 1.69 -6.41 1.50
C HIS A 259 1.49 -7.29 2.73
N GLU A 260 0.93 -8.50 2.57
CA GLU A 260 0.84 -9.47 3.67
C GLU A 260 2.22 -9.87 4.19
N LEU A 261 3.18 -10.10 3.29
CA LEU A 261 4.57 -10.39 3.66
C LEU A 261 5.24 -9.19 4.35
N GLU A 262 5.09 -7.98 3.81
CA GLU A 262 5.61 -6.75 4.43
C GLU A 262 5.04 -6.52 5.84
N GLN A 263 3.74 -6.77 6.04
CA GLN A 263 3.09 -6.67 7.35
C GLN A 263 3.61 -7.73 8.33
N SER A 264 3.76 -8.98 7.88
CA SER A 264 4.28 -10.05 8.74
C SER A 264 5.70 -9.77 9.25
N VAL A 265 6.54 -9.12 8.43
CA VAL A 265 7.89 -8.70 8.81
C VAL A 265 7.86 -7.53 9.79
N ALA A 266 6.94 -6.58 9.60
CA ALA A 266 6.73 -5.48 10.53
C ALA A 266 6.30 -5.98 11.91
N ASP A 267 5.32 -6.89 11.97
CA ASP A 267 4.80 -7.45 13.23
C ASP A 267 5.85 -8.29 13.97
N ALA A 268 6.67 -9.06 13.26
CA ALA A 268 7.77 -9.84 13.86
C ALA A 268 8.90 -8.98 14.45
N GLY A 269 9.04 -7.73 14.00
CA GLY A 269 10.04 -6.76 14.46
C GLY A 269 9.63 -5.97 15.71
N VAL A 270 8.37 -6.06 16.15
CA VAL A 270 7.83 -5.39 17.34
C VAL A 270 7.83 -6.40 18.50
N PRO A 271 8.60 -6.20 19.59
CA PRO A 271 8.42 -7.02 20.78
C PRO A 271 6.98 -6.83 21.29
N PRO A 272 6.30 -7.90 21.75
CA PRO A 272 4.89 -7.81 22.12
C PRO A 272 4.71 -6.74 23.18
N LEU A 273 3.90 -5.74 22.86
CA LEU A 273 3.42 -4.74 23.81
C LEU A 273 2.69 -5.49 24.92
N VAL A 274 3.33 -5.63 26.08
CA VAL A 274 2.67 -6.10 27.30
C VAL A 274 1.64 -5.03 27.66
N GLY A 275 0.39 -5.29 27.28
CA GLY A 275 -0.76 -4.43 27.57
C GLY A 275 -1.23 -3.60 26.36
N SER A 276 -1.80 -4.26 25.36
CA SER A 276 -2.75 -3.60 24.46
C SER A 276 -3.94 -4.54 24.30
N GLU A 277 -5.11 -4.11 24.79
CA GLU A 277 -6.37 -4.73 24.42
C GLU A 277 -6.44 -4.79 22.89
N ALA A 278 -6.96 -5.91 22.37
CA ALA A 278 -7.10 -6.14 20.94
C ALA A 278 -7.74 -4.91 20.27
N VAL A 279 -6.99 -4.27 19.38
CA VAL A 279 -7.54 -3.23 18.50
C VAL A 279 -8.68 -3.92 17.72
N PRO A 280 -9.95 -3.49 17.91
CA PRO A 280 -11.04 -4.10 17.18
C PRO A 280 -10.79 -3.90 15.69
N ALA A 281 -10.97 -4.97 14.91
CA ALA A 281 -10.81 -4.93 13.46
C ALA A 281 -11.56 -3.73 12.89
N LEU A 282 -10.86 -2.91 12.11
CA LEU A 282 -11.49 -1.84 11.35
C LEU A 282 -12.63 -2.45 10.53
N PRO A 283 -13.85 -1.91 10.59
CA PRO A 283 -14.92 -2.39 9.74
C PRO A 283 -14.50 -2.19 8.27
N PRO A 284 -14.88 -3.12 7.37
CA PRO A 284 -14.63 -2.96 5.95
C PRO A 284 -15.21 -1.63 5.46
N CYS A 285 -14.58 -1.03 4.45
CA CYS A 285 -14.84 0.32 3.93
C CYS A 285 -16.23 0.50 3.26
N GLU A 286 -17.23 -0.29 3.64
CA GLU A 286 -18.59 -0.23 3.13
C GLU A 286 -19.58 -0.29 4.29
N SER A 287 -19.95 0.88 4.82
CA SER A 287 -21.23 1.11 5.51
C SER A 287 -21.33 2.59 5.87
N MET A 288 -21.77 3.42 4.93
CA MET A 288 -22.36 4.73 5.26
C MET A 288 -23.72 4.48 5.94
N ALA A 289 -23.70 4.15 7.22
CA ALA A 289 -24.88 4.30 8.07
C ALA A 289 -24.86 5.74 8.61
N SER A 290 -25.65 6.58 7.97
CA SER A 290 -25.92 7.96 8.32
C SER A 290 -26.35 8.11 9.78
N VAL A 291 -25.64 8.95 10.52
CA VAL A 291 -26.14 9.53 11.77
C VAL A 291 -27.17 10.59 11.40
N GLU A 292 -28.46 10.25 11.41
CA GLU A 292 -29.54 11.22 11.24
C GLU A 292 -29.83 11.95 12.57
N ALA A 293 -29.61 13.26 12.57
CA ALA A 293 -30.38 14.18 13.43
C ALA A 293 -31.55 14.72 12.58
N PRO A 294 -32.77 14.90 13.13
CA PRO A 294 -33.92 15.31 12.34
C PRO A 294 -33.81 16.78 11.90
N GLY A 295 -33.35 17.00 10.66
CA GLY A 295 -33.42 18.27 9.97
C GLY A 295 -34.86 18.59 9.56
N ALA A 296 -35.30 19.83 9.76
CA ALA A 296 -36.62 20.29 9.34
C ALA A 296 -36.74 20.19 7.80
N ARG A 297 -37.65 19.35 7.30
CA ARG A 297 -37.88 19.14 5.86
C ARG A 297 -38.92 20.14 5.34
N TYR A 298 -38.62 20.77 4.21
CA TYR A 298 -39.47 21.72 3.49
C TYR A 298 -39.88 21.14 2.13
N VAL A 299 -41.16 21.21 1.76
CA VAL A 299 -41.64 20.72 0.47
C VAL A 299 -41.57 21.83 -0.57
N ASN A 300 -40.81 21.61 -1.64
CA ASN A 300 -40.71 22.54 -2.76
C ASN A 300 -42.06 22.66 -3.48
N PRO A 301 -42.67 23.86 -3.57
CA PRO A 301 -44.00 24.03 -4.16
C PRO A 301 -44.04 23.88 -5.69
N VAL A 302 -42.88 23.86 -6.37
CA VAL A 302 -42.81 23.71 -7.84
C VAL A 302 -42.84 22.24 -8.25
N CYS A 303 -42.09 21.38 -7.55
CA CYS A 303 -41.95 19.96 -7.93
C CYS A 303 -42.44 18.96 -6.86
N GLY A 304 -42.84 19.42 -5.68
CA GLY A 304 -43.30 18.57 -4.58
C GLY A 304 -42.21 17.83 -3.81
N MET A 305 -40.93 18.05 -4.13
CA MET A 305 -39.81 17.35 -3.49
C MET A 305 -39.51 17.92 -2.10
N ALA A 306 -39.37 17.04 -1.10
CA ALA A 306 -38.95 17.41 0.25
C ALA A 306 -37.43 17.69 0.29
N ILE A 307 -37.05 18.82 0.88
CA ILE A 307 -35.69 19.33 0.96
C ILE A 307 -35.35 19.55 2.43
N ASP A 308 -34.18 19.11 2.86
CA ASP A 308 -33.67 19.47 4.19
C ASP A 308 -33.27 20.95 4.20
N ILE A 309 -33.90 21.74 5.07
CA ILE A 309 -33.63 23.18 5.21
C ILE A 309 -32.14 23.43 5.54
N ALA A 310 -31.49 22.55 6.30
CA ALA A 310 -30.10 22.72 6.71
C ALA A 310 -29.10 22.56 5.54
N ALA A 311 -29.46 21.81 4.50
CA ALA A 311 -28.62 21.52 3.35
C ALA A 311 -29.03 22.27 2.07
N ALA A 312 -30.07 23.12 2.15
CA ALA A 312 -30.66 23.76 0.98
C ALA A 312 -29.72 24.82 0.36
N LYS A 313 -29.24 24.54 -0.86
CA LYS A 313 -28.38 25.45 -1.63
C LYS A 313 -29.14 26.60 -2.31
N HIS A 314 -30.43 26.41 -2.59
CA HIS A 314 -31.23 27.37 -3.36
C HIS A 314 -32.40 27.87 -2.50
N VAL A 315 -32.28 29.09 -1.98
CA VAL A 315 -33.25 29.73 -1.07
C VAL A 315 -33.69 31.08 -1.66
N LEU A 316 -34.97 31.38 -1.56
CA LEU A 316 -35.54 32.68 -1.95
C LEU A 316 -36.49 33.19 -0.85
N SER A 317 -36.47 34.49 -0.57
CA SER A 317 -37.46 35.13 0.29
C SER A 317 -38.48 35.90 -0.55
N TYR A 318 -39.77 35.56 -0.45
CA TYR A 318 -40.86 36.24 -1.15
C TYR A 318 -42.03 36.48 -0.19
N GLY A 319 -42.56 37.70 -0.14
CA GLY A 319 -43.67 38.05 0.77
C GLY A 319 -43.40 37.87 2.27
N GLY A 320 -42.13 37.88 2.69
CA GLY A 320 -41.72 37.64 4.08
C GLY A 320 -41.55 36.15 4.46
N GLN A 321 -41.82 35.22 3.53
CA GLN A 321 -41.64 33.78 3.72
C GLN A 321 -40.42 33.27 2.94
N ARG A 322 -39.68 32.32 3.51
CA ARG A 322 -38.55 31.64 2.84
C ARG A 322 -39.03 30.39 2.11
N PHE A 323 -38.62 30.26 0.86
CA PHE A 323 -38.88 29.11 -0.01
C PHE A 323 -37.57 28.41 -0.34
N TYR A 324 -37.58 27.08 -0.31
CA TYR A 324 -36.41 26.24 -0.55
C TYR A 324 -36.64 25.39 -1.82
N PHE A 325 -35.64 25.31 -2.69
CA PHE A 325 -35.73 24.66 -4.00
C PHE A 325 -34.67 23.58 -4.17
N CYS A 326 -35.05 22.51 -4.87
CA CYS A 326 -34.17 21.34 -5.06
C CYS A 326 -33.11 21.58 -6.15
N CYS A 327 -33.36 22.52 -7.06
CA CYS A 327 -32.46 22.89 -8.15
C CYS A 327 -32.73 24.32 -8.62
N ASP A 328 -31.79 24.87 -9.40
CA ASP A 328 -31.91 26.20 -9.99
C ASP A 328 -33.15 26.35 -10.89
N SER A 329 -33.53 25.30 -11.61
CA SER A 329 -34.70 25.33 -12.50
C SER A 329 -36.00 25.58 -11.72
N CYS A 330 -36.20 24.92 -10.56
CA CYS A 330 -37.38 25.17 -9.73
C CYS A 330 -37.37 26.58 -9.12
N LYS A 331 -36.19 27.10 -8.75
CA LYS A 331 -36.09 28.48 -8.24
C LYS A 331 -36.47 29.49 -9.32
N ILE A 332 -35.93 29.35 -10.52
CA ILE A 332 -36.21 30.24 -11.66
C ILE A 332 -37.69 30.17 -12.06
N GLU A 333 -38.28 28.97 -12.03
CA GLU A 333 -39.69 28.79 -12.34
C GLU A 333 -40.62 29.44 -11.31
N PHE A 334 -40.25 29.38 -10.02
CA PHE A 334 -40.96 30.11 -8.97
C PHE A 334 -40.82 31.63 -9.10
N GLU A 335 -39.64 32.14 -9.45
CA GLU A 335 -39.41 33.58 -9.68
C GLU A 335 -40.22 34.13 -10.87
N ARG A 336 -40.47 33.29 -11.89
CA ARG A 336 -41.19 33.69 -13.11
C ARG A 336 -42.69 33.87 -12.90
N ASP A 337 -43.30 33.06 -12.05
CA ASP A 337 -44.73 33.18 -11.70
C ASP A 337 -44.99 32.73 -10.25
N PRO A 338 -44.66 33.58 -9.26
CA PRO A 338 -44.80 33.21 -7.84
C PRO A 338 -46.26 32.95 -7.45
N GLY A 339 -47.21 33.66 -8.07
CA GLY A 339 -48.64 33.58 -7.73
C GLY A 339 -49.23 32.18 -7.93
N LYS A 340 -48.81 31.50 -9.00
CA LYS A 340 -49.22 30.12 -9.32
C LYS A 340 -48.84 29.12 -8.22
N TYR A 341 -47.65 29.25 -7.64
CA TYR A 341 -47.11 28.29 -6.68
C TYR A 341 -47.44 28.62 -5.22
N LEU A 342 -47.77 29.87 -4.93
CA LEU A 342 -48.26 30.28 -3.59
C LEU A 342 -49.64 29.69 -3.27
N ALA A 343 -50.52 29.56 -4.27
CA ALA A 343 -51.81 28.88 -4.10
C ALA A 343 -51.66 27.38 -3.75
N ILE A 344 -50.64 26.72 -4.29
CA ILE A 344 -50.34 25.31 -4.04
C ILE A 344 -49.71 25.12 -2.65
N ALA A 345 -48.84 26.03 -2.22
CA ALA A 345 -48.22 25.99 -0.90
C ALA A 345 -49.23 26.22 0.25
N GLN A 346 -50.26 27.05 0.04
CA GLN A 346 -51.30 27.32 1.04
C GLN A 346 -52.31 26.16 1.19
N GLY A 347 -52.56 25.38 0.12
CA GLY A 347 -53.45 24.21 0.17
C GLY A 347 -52.91 23.00 0.96
N ALA A 348 -51.58 22.90 1.15
CA ALA A 348 -50.95 21.78 1.85
C ALA A 348 -50.92 21.92 3.40
N THR A 349 -51.40 23.04 3.95
CA THR A 349 -51.33 23.35 5.40
C THR A 349 -52.67 23.23 6.15
N HIS A 350 -53.75 22.72 5.53
CA HIS A 350 -55.09 22.64 6.13
C HIS A 350 -55.75 21.24 6.02
N GLY A 351 -54.97 20.17 6.15
CA GLY A 351 -55.46 18.79 6.03
C GLY A 351 -55.06 17.86 7.17
N GLU A 352 -55.16 18.28 8.44
CA GLU A 352 -55.15 17.36 9.58
C GLU A 352 -55.86 17.97 10.80
N LYS A 353 -57.18 17.79 10.88
CA LYS A 353 -57.99 17.67 12.10
C LYS A 353 -59.46 17.36 11.74
N THR A 354 -59.84 16.10 12.01
CA THR A 354 -61.19 15.50 12.12
C THR A 354 -62.20 15.74 11.01
#